data_AF-A0A077QD46-F1
#
_entry.id   AF-A0A077QD46-F1
#
_cell.length_a   1.000
_cell.length_b   1.000
_cell.length_c   1.000
_cell.angle_alpha   90.00
_cell.angle_beta   90.00
_cell.angle_gamma   90.00
#
_symmetry.space_group_name_H-M   'P 1'
#
loop_
_entity.id
_entity.type
_entity.pdbx_description
1 polymer ?
#
loop_
_entity_poly.entity_id
_entity_poly.type
_entity_poly.pdbx_seq_one_letter_code
_entity_poly.pdbx_strand_id
1 'polypeptide(L)'
;MYQSNDYYRINGWLLAPAAYLIMTLIAASLMLLLYLITLIYRNEAVHQVDGNFTTMWYISVLTTAMMWCFTFWVLKLLFIRSKRFPRIFIIWLMVSVLIAIKTFSFSPISDEMAIRSLLWPLLAAAVFVPYIKRSHRVKMTFTQDR
;
A
#
# COMPACT_ATOMS: atom_id res chain seq x y z
N MET A 1 13.98 -14.09 43.49
CA MET A 1 14.47 -14.47 42.15
C MET A 1 13.38 -15.28 41.47
N TYR A 2 12.52 -14.63 40.69
CA TYR A 2 11.60 -15.28 39.76
C TYR A 2 11.52 -14.36 38.53
N GLN A 3 12.42 -14.60 37.58
CA GLN A 3 12.25 -14.08 36.22
C GLN A 3 11.14 -14.92 35.60
N SER A 4 9.90 -14.45 35.70
CA SER A 4 8.83 -14.97 34.86
C SER A 4 9.21 -14.63 33.41
N ASN A 5 9.63 -15.66 32.69
CA ASN A 5 9.77 -15.67 31.25
C ASN A 5 8.38 -15.40 30.65
N ASP A 6 7.98 -14.14 30.65
CA ASP A 6 6.90 -13.65 29.82
C ASP A 6 7.39 -13.76 28.39
N TYR A 7 7.18 -14.94 27.80
CA TYR A 7 7.14 -15.11 26.36
C TYR A 7 6.26 -14.00 25.81
N TYR A 8 6.91 -12.98 25.26
CA TYR A 8 6.31 -11.79 24.68
C TYR A 8 5.43 -12.27 23.51
N ARG A 9 4.19 -12.67 23.83
CA ARG A 9 3.16 -13.03 22.87
C ARG A 9 2.89 -11.78 22.05
N ILE A 10 3.42 -11.78 20.83
CA ILE A 10 3.12 -10.78 19.81
C ILE A 10 1.68 -11.02 19.40
N ASN A 11 0.74 -10.57 20.23
CA ASN A 11 -0.69 -10.80 20.04
C ASN A 11 -1.41 -9.50 19.72
N GLY A 12 -2.14 -9.55 18.61
CA GLY A 12 -3.36 -8.77 18.39
C GLY A 12 -3.21 -7.60 17.42
N TRP A 13 -2.51 -6.54 17.83
CA TRP A 13 -2.69 -5.24 17.16
C TRP A 13 -1.66 -4.92 16.07
N LEU A 14 -0.45 -5.52 16.08
CA LEU A 14 0.50 -5.39 14.95
C LEU A 14 0.01 -6.13 13.69
N LEU A 15 -0.95 -7.02 13.86
CA LEU A 15 -1.56 -7.80 12.80
C LEU A 15 -2.48 -6.94 11.92
N ALA A 16 -3.04 -5.84 12.43
CA ALA A 16 -3.90 -4.95 11.65
C ALA A 16 -3.15 -4.24 10.49
N PRO A 17 -2.00 -3.58 10.71
CA PRO A 17 -1.18 -3.07 9.61
C PRO A 17 -0.68 -4.17 8.67
N ALA A 18 -0.35 -5.35 9.20
CA ALA A 18 0.08 -6.48 8.40
C ALA A 18 -1.03 -6.99 7.48
N ALA A 19 -2.23 -7.19 8.00
CA ALA A 19 -3.41 -7.60 7.26
C ALA A 19 -3.75 -6.57 6.18
N TYR A 20 -3.69 -5.28 6.51
CA TYR A 20 -3.90 -4.22 5.53
C TYR A 20 -2.86 -4.28 4.40
N LEU A 21 -1.56 -4.42 4.71
CA LEU A 21 -0.52 -4.55 3.69
C LEU A 21 -0.73 -5.79 2.81
N ILE A 22 -1.08 -6.94 3.40
CA ILE A 22 -1.36 -8.17 2.66
C ILE A 22 -2.57 -7.97 1.73
N MET A 23 -3.66 -7.39 2.23
CA MET A 23 -4.84 -7.09 1.40
C MET A 23 -4.50 -6.14 0.25
N THR A 24 -3.71 -5.09 0.51
CA THR A 24 -3.26 -4.17 -0.55
C THR A 24 -2.33 -4.84 -1.56
N LEU A 25 -1.48 -5.77 -1.13
CA LEU A 25 -0.60 -6.53 -2.01
C LEU A 25 -1.41 -7.46 -2.92
N ILE A 26 -2.41 -8.15 -2.38
CA ILE A 26 -3.32 -9.01 -3.14
C ILE A 26 -4.07 -8.16 -4.18
N ALA A 27 -4.66 -7.03 -3.77
CA ALA A 27 -5.36 -6.13 -4.68
C ALA A 27 -4.46 -5.61 -5.81
N ALA A 28 -3.24 -5.17 -5.48
CA ALA A 28 -2.26 -4.71 -6.46
C ALA A 28 -1.79 -5.85 -7.40
N SER A 29 -1.62 -7.07 -6.89
CA SER A 29 -1.28 -8.23 -7.72
C SER A 29 -2.39 -8.58 -8.71
N LEU A 30 -3.65 -8.49 -8.28
CA LEU A 30 -4.81 -8.73 -9.15
C LEU A 30 -4.91 -7.64 -10.22
N MET A 31 -4.65 -6.38 -9.88
CA MET A 31 -4.63 -5.28 -10.84
C MET A 31 -3.51 -5.44 -11.88
N LEU A 32 -2.31 -5.86 -11.47
CA LEU A 32 -1.23 -6.21 -12.41
C LEU A 32 -1.61 -7.38 -13.32
N LEU A 33 -2.30 -8.39 -12.78
CA LEU A 33 -2.79 -9.52 -13.57
C LEU A 33 -3.78 -9.06 -14.64
N LEU A 34 -4.74 -8.18 -14.30
CA LEU A 34 -5.65 -7.57 -15.27
C LEU A 34 -4.90 -6.77 -16.35
N TYR A 35 -3.84 -6.05 -15.97
CA TYR A 35 -2.98 -5.37 -16.94
C TYR A 35 -2.21 -6.33 -17.85
N LEU A 36 -1.74 -7.47 -17.34
CA LEU A 36 -1.10 -8.51 -18.15
C LEU A 36 -2.09 -9.19 -19.10
N ILE A 37 -3.33 -9.46 -18.66
CA ILE A 37 -4.37 -10.00 -19.54
C ILE A 37 -4.69 -9.00 -20.65
N THR A 38 -4.85 -7.72 -20.31
CA THR A 38 -5.09 -6.68 -21.33
C THR A 38 -3.91 -6.53 -22.30
N LEU A 39 -2.66 -6.74 -21.86
CA LEU A 39 -1.52 -6.84 -22.79
C LEU A 39 -1.65 -7.97 -23.79
N ILE A 40 -1.96 -9.17 -23.30
CA ILE A 40 -2.04 -10.38 -24.12
C ILE A 40 -3.19 -10.24 -25.13
N TYR A 41 -4.36 -9.80 -24.67
CA TYR A 41 -5.54 -9.61 -25.53
C TYR A 41 -5.37 -8.44 -26.50
N ARG A 42 -4.69 -7.36 -26.10
CA ARG A 42 -4.41 -6.20 -26.96
C ARG A 42 -3.39 -6.52 -28.06
N ASN A 43 -2.53 -7.52 -27.87
CA ASN A 43 -1.56 -7.94 -28.88
C ASN A 43 -2.23 -8.49 -30.17
N GLU A 44 -3.52 -8.85 -30.11
CA GLU A 44 -4.29 -9.28 -31.28
C GLU A 44 -5.05 -8.14 -32.00
N ALA A 45 -5.12 -6.94 -31.38
CA ALA A 45 -5.84 -5.77 -31.89
C ALA A 45 -4.90 -4.61 -32.30
N VAL A 46 -3.67 -4.92 -32.73
CA VAL A 46 -2.51 -4.01 -32.79
C VAL A 46 -2.53 -2.95 -33.91
N HIS A 47 -3.59 -2.77 -34.70
CA HIS A 47 -3.51 -1.85 -35.85
C HIS A 47 -4.38 -0.59 -35.84
N GLN A 48 -5.18 -0.28 -34.81
CA GLN A 48 -6.11 0.86 -34.90
C GLN A 48 -6.34 1.70 -33.63
N VAL A 49 -5.38 1.84 -32.71
CA VAL A 49 -5.60 2.69 -31.51
C VAL A 49 -4.47 3.69 -31.29
N ASP A 50 -4.87 4.97 -31.22
CA ASP A 50 -4.04 6.18 -31.09
C ASP A 50 -2.84 6.07 -30.13
N GLY A 51 -1.70 6.61 -30.55
CA GLY A 51 -0.44 6.59 -29.79
C GLY A 51 -0.49 7.22 -28.40
N ASN A 52 -1.46 8.10 -28.12
CA ASN A 52 -1.63 8.68 -26.78
C ASN A 52 -2.17 7.66 -25.77
N PHE A 53 -3.05 6.74 -26.20
CA PHE A 53 -3.66 5.75 -25.32
C PHE A 53 -2.65 4.66 -24.91
N THR A 54 -1.71 4.28 -25.80
CA THR A 54 -0.63 3.35 -25.43
C THR A 54 0.27 3.95 -24.36
N THR A 55 0.68 5.22 -24.51
CA THR A 55 1.53 5.90 -23.51
C THR A 55 0.86 6.03 -22.14
N MET A 56 -0.41 6.45 -22.09
CA MET A 56 -1.17 6.56 -20.82
C MET A 56 -1.34 5.20 -20.13
N TRP A 57 -1.57 4.14 -20.91
CA TRP A 57 -1.69 2.77 -20.40
C TRP A 57 -0.35 2.28 -19.82
N TYR A 58 0.78 2.48 -20.51
CA TYR A 58 2.11 2.12 -19.99
C TYR A 58 2.45 2.88 -18.69
N ILE A 59 2.11 4.17 -18.62
CA ILE A 59 2.31 4.97 -17.39
C ILE A 59 1.50 4.39 -16.23
N SER A 60 0.26 3.95 -16.47
CA SER A 60 -0.60 3.35 -15.44
C SER A 60 -0.03 2.02 -14.93
N VAL A 61 0.45 1.17 -15.84
CA VAL A 61 1.14 -0.09 -15.50
C VAL A 61 2.41 0.17 -14.70
N LEU A 62 3.24 1.11 -15.14
CA LEU A 62 4.48 1.48 -14.46
C LEU A 62 4.21 1.98 -13.03
N THR A 63 3.24 2.88 -12.87
CA THR A 63 2.87 3.45 -11.57
C THR A 63 2.34 2.35 -10.63
N THR A 64 1.54 1.43 -11.16
CA THR A 64 1.00 0.28 -10.40
C THR A 64 2.11 -0.68 -9.99
N ALA A 65 3.05 -0.97 -10.88
CA ALA A 65 4.22 -1.81 -10.59
C ALA A 65 5.14 -1.19 -9.53
N MET A 66 5.40 0.12 -9.63
CA MET A 66 6.15 0.86 -8.61
C MET A 66 5.47 0.74 -7.24
N MET A 67 4.15 0.92 -7.19
CA MET A 67 3.41 0.79 -5.93
C MET A 67 3.38 -0.64 -5.38
N TRP A 68 3.29 -1.64 -6.25
CA TRP A 68 3.36 -3.03 -5.86
C TRP A 68 4.73 -3.37 -5.25
N CYS A 69 5.83 -3.01 -5.91
CA CYS A 69 7.19 -3.19 -5.40
C CYS A 69 7.39 -2.48 -4.05
N PHE A 70 6.89 -1.25 -3.93
CA PHE A 70 7.01 -0.49 -2.68
C PHE A 70 6.22 -1.16 -1.55
N THR A 71 5.00 -1.64 -1.82
CA THR A 71 4.18 -2.37 -0.83
C THR A 71 4.85 -3.69 -0.41
N PHE A 72 5.42 -4.44 -1.35
CA PHE A 72 6.18 -5.65 -1.04
C PHE A 72 7.40 -5.36 -0.17
N TRP A 73 8.11 -4.26 -0.44
CA TRP A 73 9.24 -3.81 0.37
C TRP A 73 8.80 -3.47 1.81
N VAL A 74 7.71 -2.73 1.98
CA VAL A 74 7.15 -2.40 3.30
C VAL A 74 6.71 -3.66 4.05
N LEU A 75 6.11 -4.63 3.35
CA LEU A 75 5.74 -5.91 3.93
C LEU A 75 6.98 -6.71 4.39
N LYS A 76 8.05 -6.75 3.58
CA LYS A 76 9.32 -7.39 3.95
C LYS A 76 9.94 -6.75 5.21
N LEU A 77 9.89 -5.42 5.33
CA LEU A 77 10.35 -4.70 6.53
C LEU A 77 9.56 -5.08 7.80
N LEU A 78 8.26 -5.35 7.65
CA LEU A 78 7.40 -5.81 8.74
C LEU A 78 7.84 -7.21 9.22
N PHE A 79 8.06 -8.13 8.29
CA PHE A 79 8.52 -9.49 8.60
C PHE A 79 9.92 -9.53 9.23
N ILE A 80 10.84 -8.67 8.78
CA ILE A 80 12.20 -8.56 9.32
C ILE A 80 12.22 -7.82 10.68
N ARG A 81 11.06 -7.40 11.20
CA ARG A 81 10.93 -6.61 12.44
C ARG A 81 11.86 -5.40 12.47
N SER A 82 12.01 -4.71 11.34
CA SER A 82 12.97 -3.62 11.20
C SER A 82 12.52 -2.34 11.89
N LYS A 83 13.43 -1.69 12.65
CA LYS A 83 13.19 -0.40 13.33
C LYS A 83 12.65 0.70 12.40
N ARG A 84 12.91 0.60 11.10
CA ARG A 84 12.51 1.59 10.09
C ARG A 84 11.06 1.41 9.60
N PHE A 85 10.43 0.27 9.89
CA PHE A 85 9.07 -0.05 9.45
C PHE A 85 8.05 1.04 9.80
N PRO A 86 7.97 1.56 11.05
CA PRO A 86 6.97 2.56 11.42
C PRO A 86 7.08 3.85 10.60
N ARG A 87 8.31 4.31 10.34
CA ARG A 87 8.57 5.53 9.56
C ARG A 87 8.23 5.31 8.09
N ILE A 88 8.69 4.20 7.51
CA ILE A 88 8.45 3.88 6.09
C ILE A 88 6.97 3.64 5.81
N PHE A 89 6.24 3.00 6.73
CA PHE A 89 4.81 2.78 6.57
C PHE A 89 4.00 4.08 6.62
N ILE A 90 4.36 5.04 7.48
CA ILE A 90 3.73 6.37 7.48
C ILE A 90 4.01 7.08 6.14
N ILE A 91 5.23 7.00 5.62
CA ILE A 91 5.56 7.56 4.31
C ILE A 91 4.70 6.90 3.22
N TRP A 92 4.55 5.57 3.26
CA TRP A 92 3.69 4.84 2.32
C TRP A 92 2.24 5.32 2.35
N LEU A 93 1.66 5.55 3.54
CA LEU A 93 0.31 6.11 3.69
C LEU A 93 0.21 7.54 3.14
N MET A 94 1.23 8.36 3.36
CA MET A 94 1.24 9.72 2.82
C MET A 94 1.30 9.72 1.29
N VAL A 95 2.13 8.86 0.70
CA VAL A 95 2.22 8.72 -0.76
C VAL A 95 0.89 8.23 -1.33
N SER A 96 0.22 7.26 -0.71
CA SER A 96 -1.08 6.79 -1.20
C SER A 96 -2.16 7.87 -1.14
N VAL A 97 -2.19 8.70 -0.08
CA VAL A 97 -3.08 9.87 0.02
C VAL A 97 -2.75 10.92 -1.05
N LEU A 98 -1.47 11.22 -1.29
CA LEU A 98 -1.07 12.18 -2.32
C LEU A 98 -1.48 11.73 -3.72
N ILE A 99 -1.33 10.44 -4.02
CA ILE A 99 -1.79 9.86 -5.29
C ILE A 99 -3.31 9.96 -5.39
N ALA A 100 -4.04 9.65 -4.32
CA ALA A 100 -5.50 9.75 -4.32
C ALA A 100 -6.00 11.18 -4.55
N ILE A 101 -5.35 12.18 -3.94
CA ILE A 101 -5.68 13.60 -4.17
C ILE A 101 -5.37 14.01 -5.61
N LYS A 102 -4.21 13.61 -6.15
CA LYS A 102 -3.88 13.88 -7.56
C LYS A 102 -4.92 13.26 -8.49
N THR A 103 -5.29 12.00 -8.26
CA THR A 103 -6.31 11.32 -9.05
C THR A 103 -7.66 12.01 -8.92
N PHE A 104 -8.04 12.46 -7.72
CA PHE A 104 -9.26 13.24 -7.52
C PHE A 104 -9.27 14.56 -8.32
N SER A 105 -8.18 15.32 -8.27
CA SER A 105 -8.12 16.65 -8.92
C SER A 105 -8.01 16.62 -10.45
N PHE A 106 -7.56 15.52 -11.05
CA PHE A 106 -7.21 15.47 -12.48
C PHE A 106 -7.95 14.38 -13.27
N SER A 107 -8.91 13.68 -12.67
CA SER A 107 -9.56 12.55 -13.34
C SER A 107 -10.93 12.93 -13.94
N PRO A 108 -11.22 12.53 -15.20
CA PRO A 108 -12.52 12.74 -15.85
C PRO A 108 -13.54 11.70 -15.38
N ILE A 109 -13.73 11.53 -14.06
CA ILE A 109 -14.67 10.58 -13.48
C ILE A 109 -15.73 11.37 -12.71
N SER A 110 -16.96 10.84 -12.64
CA SER A 110 -18.02 11.40 -11.81
C SER A 110 -17.57 11.62 -10.35
N ASP A 111 -17.95 12.76 -9.79
CA ASP A 111 -17.54 13.22 -8.45
C ASP A 111 -17.75 12.14 -7.37
N GLU A 112 -18.82 11.36 -7.49
CA GLU A 112 -19.13 10.29 -6.54
C GLU A 112 -18.07 9.17 -6.50
N MET A 113 -17.57 8.73 -7.66
CA MET A 113 -16.53 7.70 -7.72
C MET A 113 -15.18 8.26 -7.25
N ALA A 114 -14.91 9.53 -7.58
CA ALA A 114 -13.70 10.21 -7.15
C ALA A 114 -13.63 10.29 -5.61
N ILE A 115 -14.72 10.69 -4.95
CA ILE A 115 -14.82 10.76 -3.49
C ILE A 115 -14.64 9.38 -2.84
N ARG A 116 -15.29 8.33 -3.38
CA ARG A 116 -15.14 6.95 -2.89
C ARG A 116 -13.69 6.46 -2.97
N SER A 117 -12.97 6.82 -4.02
CA SER A 117 -11.55 6.44 -4.18
C SER A 117 -10.62 7.15 -3.20
N LEU A 118 -10.96 8.40 -2.81
CA LEU A 118 -10.22 9.21 -1.83
C LEU A 118 -10.48 8.78 -0.38
N LEU A 119 -11.71 8.36 -0.07
CA LEU A 119 -12.14 8.00 1.28
C LEU A 119 -11.31 6.84 1.86
N TRP A 120 -11.01 5.81 1.08
CA TRP A 120 -10.27 4.64 1.59
C TRP A 120 -8.82 4.96 2.03
N PRO A 121 -7.97 5.62 1.20
CA PRO A 121 -6.65 6.08 1.61
C PRO A 121 -6.69 7.05 2.80
N LEU A 122 -7.67 7.96 2.83
CA LEU A 122 -7.82 8.93 3.90
C LEU A 122 -8.17 8.25 5.23
N LEU A 123 -9.13 7.32 5.22
CA LEU A 123 -9.51 6.53 6.39
C LEU A 123 -8.34 5.66 6.88
N ALA A 124 -7.64 4.99 5.95
CA ALA A 124 -6.46 4.21 6.29
C ALA A 124 -5.40 5.09 6.98
N ALA A 125 -5.09 6.26 6.43
CA ALA A 125 -4.15 7.20 7.03
C ALA A 125 -4.63 7.69 8.41
N ALA A 126 -5.90 8.09 8.53
CA ALA A 126 -6.49 8.59 9.76
C ALA A 126 -6.49 7.56 10.89
N VAL A 127 -6.65 6.27 10.58
CA VAL A 127 -6.63 5.18 11.57
C VAL A 127 -5.20 4.74 11.88
N PHE A 128 -4.38 4.49 10.86
CA PHE A 128 -3.08 3.87 11.05
C PHE A 128 -1.99 4.83 11.54
N VAL A 129 -2.02 6.13 11.17
CA VAL A 129 -1.04 7.13 11.64
C VAL A 129 -1.07 7.30 13.17
N PRO A 130 -2.22 7.58 13.83
CA PRO A 130 -2.26 7.69 15.29
C PRO A 130 -1.97 6.34 15.96
N TYR A 131 -2.40 5.23 15.37
CA TYR A 131 -2.10 3.90 15.87
C TYR A 131 -0.57 3.66 15.96
N ILE A 132 0.17 3.94 14.89
CA ILE A 132 1.62 3.75 14.85
C ILE A 132 2.35 4.74 15.77
N LYS A 133 1.88 5.99 15.86
CA LYS A 133 2.50 7.03 16.70
C LYS A 133 2.29 6.78 18.20
N ARG A 134 1.14 6.24 18.60
CA ARG A 134 0.74 6.02 20.00
C ARG A 134 1.04 4.61 20.53
N SER A 135 1.22 3.61 19.67
CA SER A 135 1.42 2.22 20.10
C SER A 135 2.75 2.01 20.83
N HIS A 136 2.67 1.82 22.14
CA HIS A 136 3.80 1.45 23.01
C HIS A 136 4.43 0.10 22.60
N ARG A 137 3.65 -0.79 21.95
CA ARG A 137 4.13 -2.10 21.49
C ARG A 137 4.97 -2.01 20.22
N VAL A 138 4.64 -1.12 19.28
CA VAL A 138 5.52 -0.83 18.13
C VAL A 138 6.86 -0.30 18.62
N LYS A 139 6.85 0.57 19.63
CA LYS A 139 8.09 1.05 20.25
C LYS A 139 8.84 -0.08 20.97
N MET A 140 8.17 -0.94 21.73
CA MET A 140 8.84 -2.06 22.41
C MET A 140 9.43 -3.09 21.43
N THR A 141 8.75 -3.46 20.34
CA THR A 141 9.25 -4.47 19.39
C THR A 141 10.27 -3.91 18.39
N PHE A 142 10.20 -2.62 18.05
CA PHE A 142 10.99 -2.04 16.96
C PHE A 142 11.93 -0.89 17.39
N THR A 143 11.87 -0.38 18.61
CA THR A 143 12.79 0.69 19.08
C THR A 143 13.65 0.30 20.26
N GLN A 144 13.57 -0.94 20.76
CA GLN A 144 14.54 -1.44 21.74
C GLN A 144 15.94 -1.50 21.09
N ASP A 145 16.87 -0.73 21.65
CA ASP A 145 18.30 -0.94 21.44
C ASP A 145 18.68 -2.24 22.13
N ARG A 146 19.08 -3.22 21.30
CA ARG A 146 19.93 -4.32 21.74
C ARG A 146 21.36 -3.88 21.54
#